data_AF-A0A1P8WVA8-F1
#
_entry.id   AF-A0A1P8WVA8-F1
#
_cell.length_a   1.000
_cell.length_b   1.000
_cell.length_c   1.000
_cell.angle_alpha   90.00
_cell.angle_beta   90.00
_cell.angle_gamma   90.00
#
_symmetry.space_group_name_H-M   'P 1'
#
loop_
_entity.id
_entity.type
_entity.pdbx_description
1 polymer ?
#
loop_
_entity_poly.entity_id
_entity_poly.type
_entity_poly.pdbx_seq_one_letter_code
_entity_poly.pdbx_strand_id
1 'polypeptide(L)'
;MSWPATAVDRLRRLFEARFHRLTGKRFFVDTAQTQVDIHFRMWFWQRIMRRNADAYWPAHPSTRVRGGHFVVIGPETSPGWSVGCDIDGRGGIYIGDYTQIAPTVRMHSVPEGQDAPKAPEDFSIFIGKYSLLTMNVTVEAGVTLGDFTIVGANSVVTDSFPEGHCVIAGNPARLIKRLDPAACEHWQRETPYVGYTPLSEIAKLRGTAIDPVLFDRIWGAV
;
A
#
# COMPACT_ATOMS: atom_id res chain seq x y z
N MET A 1 20.65 -15.43 18.86
CA MET A 1 19.99 -16.07 20.03
C MET A 1 18.48 -15.97 19.82
N SER A 2 17.87 -16.98 19.20
CA SER A 2 16.42 -16.99 18.93
C SER A 2 15.67 -17.29 20.23
N TRP A 3 14.91 -16.32 20.75
CA TRP A 3 14.03 -16.56 21.88
C TRP A 3 12.98 -17.63 21.51
N PRO A 4 12.67 -18.58 22.42
CA PRO A 4 11.64 -19.58 22.14
C PRO A 4 10.29 -18.88 21.93
N ALA A 5 9.55 -19.30 20.90
CA ALA A 5 8.22 -18.78 20.62
C ALA A 5 7.31 -18.94 21.84
N THR A 6 6.62 -17.86 22.23
CA THR A 6 5.74 -17.88 23.39
C THR A 6 4.55 -18.82 23.16
N ALA A 7 3.86 -19.26 24.22
CA ALA A 7 2.62 -20.04 24.07
C ALA A 7 1.57 -19.29 23.21
N VAL A 8 1.53 -17.97 23.33
CA VAL A 8 0.70 -17.07 22.52
C VAL A 8 1.11 -17.12 21.04
N ASP A 9 2.41 -17.13 20.73
CA ASP A 9 2.89 -17.26 19.36
C ASP A 9 2.52 -18.60 18.73
N ARG A 10 2.60 -19.69 19.49
CA ARG A 10 2.19 -21.03 19.02
C ARG A 10 0.69 -21.08 18.73
N LEU A 11 -0.14 -20.54 19.62
CA LEU A 11 -1.59 -20.46 19.43
C LEU A 11 -1.95 -19.58 18.22
N ARG A 12 -1.30 -18.42 18.06
CA ARG A 12 -1.46 -17.55 16.89
C ARG A 12 -1.15 -18.29 15.59
N ARG A 13 0.01 -18.93 15.50
CA ARG A 13 0.42 -19.67 14.28
C ARG A 13 -0.55 -20.81 13.97
N LEU A 14 -1.03 -21.52 15.00
CA LEU A 14 -2.04 -22.58 14.83
C LEU A 14 -3.36 -22.02 14.29
N PHE A 15 -3.79 -20.85 14.78
CA PHE A 15 -4.96 -20.16 14.26
C PHE A 15 -4.78 -19.75 12.80
N GLU A 16 -3.70 -19.03 12.47
CA GLU A 16 -3.39 -18.58 11.10
C GLU A 16 -3.36 -19.79 10.13
N ALA A 17 -2.70 -20.88 10.52
CA ALA A 17 -2.61 -22.10 9.73
C ALA A 17 -3.94 -22.84 9.56
N ARG A 18 -4.93 -22.64 10.44
CA ARG A 18 -6.25 -23.30 10.38
C ARG A 18 -7.39 -22.38 9.99
N PHE A 19 -7.16 -21.07 9.90
CA PHE A 19 -8.18 -20.06 9.61
C PHE A 19 -8.91 -20.31 8.29
N HIS A 20 -8.16 -20.75 7.27
CA HIS A 20 -8.74 -21.10 5.98
C HIS A 20 -9.74 -22.26 6.06
N ARG A 21 -9.57 -23.19 7.01
CA ARG A 21 -10.51 -24.30 7.21
C ARG A 21 -11.84 -23.84 7.81
N LEU A 22 -11.83 -22.71 8.51
CA LEU A 22 -13.01 -22.14 9.15
C LEU A 22 -13.75 -21.15 8.24
N THR A 23 -13.02 -20.39 7.42
CA THR A 23 -13.58 -19.25 6.68
C THR A 23 -13.47 -19.37 5.16
N GLY A 24 -12.76 -20.39 4.66
CA GLY A 24 -12.38 -20.50 3.25
C GLY A 24 -11.28 -19.52 2.80
N LYS A 25 -10.91 -18.54 3.64
CA LYS A 25 -9.94 -17.49 3.28
C LYS A 25 -8.51 -17.93 3.58
N ARG A 26 -7.64 -17.89 2.56
CA ARG A 26 -6.28 -18.44 2.62
C ARG A 26 -5.17 -17.40 2.75
N PHE A 27 -5.50 -16.12 2.82
CA PHE A 27 -4.53 -15.04 2.79
C PHE A 27 -3.43 -15.17 3.86
N PHE A 28 -3.70 -15.66 5.07
CA PHE A 28 -2.66 -15.90 6.10
C PHE A 28 -1.57 -16.91 5.68
N VAL A 29 -1.94 -17.89 4.86
CA VAL A 29 -1.03 -18.94 4.39
C VAL A 29 -0.37 -18.52 3.09
N ASP A 30 -1.17 -17.97 2.17
CA ASP A 30 -0.71 -17.66 0.82
C ASP A 30 0.19 -16.40 0.78
N THR A 31 0.08 -15.49 1.75
CA THR A 31 0.98 -14.32 1.89
C THR A 31 2.14 -14.54 2.87
N ALA A 32 2.23 -15.70 3.52
CA ALA A 32 3.28 -15.94 4.50
C ALA A 32 4.67 -15.82 3.85
N GLN A 33 5.60 -15.13 4.52
CA GLN A 33 6.97 -14.89 4.02
C GLN A 33 7.07 -14.06 2.73
N THR A 34 6.06 -13.25 2.44
CA THR A 34 6.02 -12.37 1.26
C THR A 34 6.24 -10.92 1.67
N GLN A 35 6.37 -10.02 0.69
CA GLN A 35 6.50 -8.58 0.93
C GLN A 35 5.34 -8.02 1.78
N VAL A 36 4.14 -8.57 1.62
CA VAL A 36 2.92 -8.12 2.29
C VAL A 36 2.32 -9.24 3.15
N ASP A 37 3.14 -9.81 4.04
CA ASP A 37 2.67 -10.85 4.96
C ASP A 37 1.54 -10.36 5.86
N ILE A 38 0.36 -10.96 5.71
CA ILE A 38 -0.81 -10.66 6.51
C ILE A 38 -0.67 -11.37 7.85
N HIS A 39 -0.52 -10.60 8.93
CA HIS A 39 -0.49 -11.16 10.29
C HIS A 39 -1.85 -11.11 10.98
N PHE A 40 -2.16 -12.13 11.80
CA PHE A 40 -3.38 -12.18 12.60
C PHE A 40 -3.55 -10.93 13.46
N ARG A 41 -2.45 -10.40 14.01
CA ARG A 41 -2.49 -9.18 14.82
C ARG A 41 -3.06 -8.00 14.03
N MET A 42 -2.56 -7.75 12.81
CA MET A 42 -3.05 -6.67 11.96
C MET A 42 -4.53 -6.89 11.61
N TRP A 43 -4.85 -8.10 11.15
CA TRP A 43 -6.23 -8.48 10.83
C TRP A 43 -7.18 -8.30 12.02
N PHE A 44 -6.80 -8.72 13.23
CA PHE A 44 -7.61 -8.59 14.44
C PHE A 44 -7.88 -7.12 14.77
N TRP A 45 -6.83 -6.29 14.75
CA TRP A 45 -6.98 -4.86 15.02
C TRP A 45 -7.83 -4.14 13.96
N GLN A 46 -7.73 -4.54 12.69
CA GLN A 46 -8.54 -3.95 11.61
C GLN A 46 -9.99 -4.45 11.59
N ARG A 47 -10.21 -5.77 11.71
CA ARG A 47 -11.52 -6.38 11.50
C ARG A 47 -12.35 -6.50 12.76
N ILE A 48 -11.73 -6.63 13.93
CA ILE A 48 -12.42 -6.75 15.22
C ILE A 48 -12.39 -5.42 15.96
N MET A 49 -11.20 -4.83 16.16
CA MET A 49 -11.07 -3.55 16.86
C MET A 49 -11.34 -2.32 15.98
N ARG A 50 -11.66 -2.54 14.70
CA ARG A 50 -12.08 -1.53 13.72
C ARG A 50 -11.09 -0.37 13.48
N ARG A 51 -9.81 -0.57 13.76
CA ARG A 51 -8.76 0.44 13.50
C ARG A 51 -8.31 0.36 12.04
N ASN A 52 -8.39 1.44 11.26
CA ASN A 52 -8.19 1.43 9.80
C ASN A 52 -9.11 0.41 9.09
N ALA A 53 -10.37 0.33 9.54
CA ALA A 53 -11.34 -0.66 9.03
C ALA A 53 -11.79 -0.42 7.59
N ASP A 54 -11.58 0.80 7.08
CA ASP A 54 -11.85 1.22 5.70
C ASP A 54 -10.78 0.73 4.72
N ALA A 55 -9.55 0.51 5.18
CA ALA A 55 -8.50 -0.10 4.37
C ALA A 55 -8.80 -1.58 4.09
N TYR A 56 -8.88 -1.95 2.82
CA TYR A 56 -9.07 -3.35 2.38
C TYR A 56 -7.76 -4.15 2.28
N TRP A 57 -6.67 -3.58 2.78
CA TRP A 57 -5.34 -4.18 2.85
C TRP A 57 -4.82 -4.20 4.29
N PRO A 58 -3.83 -5.03 4.62
CA PRO A 58 -3.28 -5.10 5.97
C PRO A 58 -2.53 -3.81 6.33
N ALA A 59 -2.99 -3.13 7.37
CA ALA A 59 -2.33 -1.95 7.93
C ALA A 59 -1.87 -2.22 9.37
N HIS A 60 -0.66 -1.77 9.70
CA HIS A 60 -0.18 -1.81 11.07
C HIS A 60 -1.07 -0.95 11.97
N PRO A 61 -1.36 -1.35 13.22
CA PRO A 61 -2.18 -0.54 14.11
C PRO A 61 -1.65 0.88 14.31
N SER A 62 -0.33 1.10 14.37
CA SER A 62 0.21 2.47 14.51
C SER A 62 0.03 3.36 13.27
N THR A 63 -0.31 2.80 12.12
CA THR A 63 -0.63 3.56 10.90
C THR A 63 -2.00 4.21 11.05
N ARG A 64 -2.17 5.38 10.44
CA ARG A 64 -3.46 6.02 10.25
C ARG A 64 -3.82 6.01 8.77
N VAL A 65 -5.03 5.56 8.47
CA VAL A 65 -5.62 5.66 7.13
C VAL A 65 -6.89 6.50 7.23
N ARG A 66 -7.06 7.44 6.29
CA ARG A 66 -8.30 8.19 6.10
C ARG A 66 -8.72 8.05 4.64
N GLY A 67 -10.00 7.78 4.40
CA GLY A 67 -10.49 7.65 3.02
C GLY A 67 -9.90 6.45 2.30
N GLY A 68 -9.70 5.32 2.98
CA GLY A 68 -9.16 4.10 2.38
C GLY A 68 -9.98 3.60 1.17
N HIS A 69 -11.26 3.96 1.10
CA HIS A 69 -12.14 3.71 -0.04
C HIS A 69 -11.66 4.37 -1.35
N PHE A 70 -10.90 5.45 -1.24
CA PHE A 70 -10.36 6.23 -2.37
C PHE A 70 -8.87 5.94 -2.63
N VAL A 71 -8.33 4.90 -2.00
CA VAL A 71 -6.96 4.43 -2.23
C VAL A 71 -7.01 3.15 -3.06
N VAL A 72 -6.42 3.20 -4.25
CA VAL A 72 -6.29 2.03 -5.13
C VAL A 72 -4.86 1.53 -5.06
N ILE A 73 -4.69 0.24 -4.77
CA ILE A 73 -3.36 -0.38 -4.70
C ILE A 73 -3.25 -1.49 -5.75
N GLY A 74 -2.07 -1.62 -6.33
CA GLY A 74 -1.68 -2.76 -7.14
C GLY A 74 -1.42 -4.01 -6.30
N PRO A 75 -1.19 -5.16 -6.94
CA PRO A 75 -0.85 -6.39 -6.23
C PRO A 75 0.45 -6.27 -5.47
N GLU A 76 0.57 -7.03 -4.38
CA GLU A 76 1.76 -7.10 -3.52
C GLU A 76 2.19 -5.74 -2.94
N THR A 77 1.24 -4.83 -2.81
CA THR A 77 1.42 -3.49 -2.26
C THR A 77 0.50 -3.32 -1.06
N SER A 78 1.02 -2.77 0.04
CA SER A 78 0.25 -2.56 1.26
C SER A 78 0.70 -1.30 1.99
N PRO A 79 0.15 -0.13 1.63
CA PRO A 79 0.58 1.11 2.23
C PRO A 79 0.25 1.10 3.73
N GLY A 80 1.26 1.35 4.56
CA GLY A 80 1.10 1.33 6.00
C GLY A 80 1.05 -0.05 6.64
N TRP A 81 1.48 -1.11 5.93
CA TRP A 81 1.92 -2.37 6.55
C TRP A 81 3.07 -2.15 7.53
N SER A 82 3.97 -1.23 7.17
CA SER A 82 5.01 -0.70 8.04
C SER A 82 4.43 0.19 9.15
N VAL A 83 5.20 0.40 10.22
CA VAL A 83 4.73 1.18 11.37
C VAL A 83 4.64 2.69 11.07
N GLY A 84 3.61 3.34 11.61
CA GLY A 84 3.57 4.80 11.79
C GLY A 84 3.34 5.62 10.54
N CYS A 85 2.82 5.02 9.45
CA CYS A 85 2.46 5.79 8.26
C CYS A 85 1.20 6.63 8.49
N ASP A 86 1.06 7.75 7.78
CA ASP A 86 -0.18 8.55 7.72
C ASP A 86 -0.61 8.64 6.25
N ILE A 87 -1.76 8.06 5.94
CA ILE A 87 -2.25 7.91 4.57
C ILE A 87 -3.58 8.64 4.49
N ASP A 88 -3.57 9.82 3.89
CA ASP A 88 -4.78 10.56 3.60
C ASP A 88 -5.20 10.29 2.16
N GLY A 89 -6.14 9.37 1.95
CA GLY A 89 -6.68 8.98 0.65
C GLY A 89 -7.82 9.86 0.13
N ARG A 90 -8.28 10.86 0.89
CA ARG A 90 -9.51 11.62 0.57
C ARG A 90 -9.49 12.31 -0.81
N GLY A 91 -8.31 12.70 -1.31
CA GLY A 91 -8.10 13.28 -2.64
C GLY A 91 -7.76 12.25 -3.73
N GLY A 92 -7.84 10.95 -3.44
CA GLY A 92 -7.48 9.87 -4.35
C GLY A 92 -5.98 9.56 -4.31
N ILE A 93 -5.64 8.29 -4.10
CA ILE A 93 -4.26 7.80 -4.18
C ILE A 93 -4.22 6.51 -5.00
N TYR A 94 -3.30 6.43 -5.95
CA TYR A 94 -2.90 5.17 -6.58
C TYR A 94 -1.47 4.79 -6.21
N ILE A 95 -1.26 3.51 -5.90
CA ILE A 95 0.05 2.93 -5.66
C ILE A 95 0.16 1.63 -6.47
N GLY A 96 1.08 1.59 -7.43
CA GLY A 96 1.23 0.50 -8.38
C GLY A 96 1.78 -0.79 -7.80
N ASP A 97 1.75 -1.82 -8.63
CA ASP A 97 2.14 -3.19 -8.33
C ASP A 97 3.54 -3.28 -7.72
N TYR A 98 3.71 -4.15 -6.73
CA TYR A 98 4.99 -4.43 -6.05
C TYR A 98 5.70 -3.20 -5.46
N THR A 99 5.01 -2.08 -5.28
CA THR A 99 5.59 -0.87 -4.70
C THR A 99 5.70 -0.98 -3.18
N GLN A 100 6.87 -0.62 -2.67
CA GLN A 100 7.21 -0.74 -1.25
C GLN A 100 7.07 0.59 -0.53
N ILE A 101 6.35 0.55 0.60
CA ILE A 101 6.14 1.69 1.49
C ILE A 101 6.76 1.38 2.86
N ALA A 102 7.87 2.06 3.14
CA ALA A 102 8.63 1.90 4.38
C ALA A 102 7.91 2.54 5.59
N PRO A 103 8.44 2.38 6.82
CA PRO A 103 7.88 3.02 8.01
C PRO A 103 7.81 4.54 7.91
N THR A 104 6.82 5.10 8.59
CA THR A 104 6.59 6.55 8.76
C THR A 104 6.48 7.37 7.48
N VAL A 105 6.13 6.73 6.37
CA VAL A 105 5.77 7.43 5.12
C VAL A 105 4.44 8.17 5.31
N ARG A 106 4.39 9.41 4.84
CA ARG A 106 3.21 10.28 4.87
C ARG A 106 2.77 10.61 3.46
N MET A 107 1.48 10.45 3.17
CA MET A 107 0.89 10.77 1.87
C MET A 107 -0.31 11.69 2.10
N HIS A 108 -0.21 12.93 1.63
CA HIS A 108 -1.22 13.97 1.81
C HIS A 108 -1.90 14.25 0.46
N SER A 109 -2.98 13.53 0.14
CA SER A 109 -3.67 13.70 -1.16
C SER A 109 -4.55 14.94 -1.23
N VAL A 110 -4.87 15.57 -0.10
CA VAL A 110 -5.63 16.82 -0.04
C VAL A 110 -4.65 17.96 0.25
N PRO A 111 -4.60 19.01 -0.59
CA PRO A 111 -3.74 20.16 -0.33
C PRO A 111 -4.03 20.81 1.04
N GLU A 112 -3.01 21.39 1.65
CA GLU A 112 -3.15 22.05 2.95
C GLU A 112 -4.23 23.14 2.94
N GLY A 113 -5.06 23.16 3.98
CA GLY A 113 -6.16 24.12 4.13
C GLY A 113 -7.38 23.85 3.25
N GLN A 114 -7.38 22.77 2.46
CA GLN A 114 -8.53 22.37 1.66
C GLN A 114 -9.30 21.21 2.31
N ASP A 115 -10.61 21.21 2.09
CA ASP A 115 -11.47 20.06 2.35
C ASP A 115 -11.65 19.25 1.07
N ALA A 116 -11.92 17.95 1.22
CA ALA A 116 -12.32 17.07 0.13
C ALA A 116 -13.80 16.66 0.33
N PRO A 117 -14.77 17.56 0.06
CA PRO A 117 -16.19 17.29 0.31
C PRO A 117 -16.83 16.37 -0.73
N LYS A 118 -16.17 16.15 -1.87
CA LYS A 118 -16.65 15.29 -2.97
C LYS A 118 -15.73 14.09 -3.12
N ALA A 119 -16.30 12.98 -3.58
CA ALA A 119 -15.51 11.82 -3.98
C ALA A 119 -14.55 12.23 -5.13
N PRO A 120 -13.27 11.84 -5.07
CA PRO A 120 -12.31 12.13 -6.13
C PRO A 120 -12.63 11.33 -7.41
N GLU A 121 -12.46 11.99 -8.56
CA GLU A 121 -12.60 11.36 -9.89
C GLU A 121 -11.22 10.93 -10.46
N ASP A 122 -10.13 11.35 -9.81
CA ASP A 122 -8.73 11.06 -10.16
C ASP A 122 -7.87 10.83 -8.91
N PHE A 123 -6.63 10.41 -9.12
CA PHE A 123 -5.61 10.26 -8.11
C PHE A 123 -4.82 11.56 -7.99
N SER A 124 -4.96 12.26 -6.85
CA SER A 124 -4.10 13.38 -6.50
C SER A 124 -2.65 12.93 -6.30
N ILE A 125 -2.43 11.73 -5.75
CA ILE A 125 -1.10 11.11 -5.69
C ILE A 125 -1.11 9.84 -6.54
N PHE A 126 -0.18 9.76 -7.49
CA PHE A 126 0.02 8.59 -8.32
C PHE A 126 1.45 8.07 -8.14
N ILE A 127 1.60 6.84 -7.67
CA ILE A 127 2.89 6.18 -7.53
C ILE A 127 2.87 4.94 -8.43
N GLY A 128 3.82 4.88 -9.37
CA GLY A 128 3.96 3.78 -10.31
C GLY A 128 4.36 2.46 -9.65
N LYS A 129 4.59 1.47 -10.49
CA LYS A 129 4.94 0.10 -10.11
C LYS A 129 6.40 -0.01 -9.69
N TYR A 130 6.74 -1.02 -8.90
CA TYR A 130 8.10 -1.33 -8.48
C TYR A 130 8.86 -0.15 -7.85
N SER A 131 8.11 0.81 -7.31
CA SER A 131 8.68 1.99 -6.67
C SER A 131 9.01 1.68 -5.22
N LEU A 132 9.91 2.47 -4.63
CA LEU A 132 10.32 2.33 -3.24
C LEU A 132 10.29 3.68 -2.55
N LEU A 133 9.35 3.86 -1.64
CA LEU A 133 9.34 5.00 -0.73
C LEU A 133 9.98 4.57 0.58
N THR A 134 11.18 5.07 0.83
CA THR A 134 11.94 4.74 2.04
C THR A 134 11.43 5.51 3.26
N MET A 135 12.07 5.31 4.41
CA MET A 135 11.55 5.75 5.71
C MET A 135 11.41 7.27 5.82
N ASN A 136 10.34 7.71 6.49
CA ASN A 136 10.02 9.13 6.73
C ASN A 136 9.92 10.01 5.48
N VAL A 137 9.54 9.43 4.34
CA VAL A 137 9.18 10.19 3.14
C VAL A 137 7.83 10.86 3.32
N THR A 138 7.71 12.11 2.87
CA THR A 138 6.43 12.82 2.74
C THR A 138 6.13 13.04 1.26
N VAL A 139 4.92 12.72 0.81
CA VAL A 139 4.45 12.96 -0.56
C VAL A 139 3.25 13.89 -0.51
N GLU A 140 3.35 15.02 -1.21
CA GLU A 140 2.31 16.05 -1.26
C GLU A 140 1.30 15.81 -2.38
N ALA A 141 0.15 16.49 -2.28
CA ALA A 141 -0.93 16.43 -3.25
C ALA A 141 -0.47 16.85 -4.66
N GLY A 142 -1.00 16.21 -5.69
CA GLY A 142 -0.65 16.47 -7.10
C GLY A 142 0.61 15.76 -7.60
N VAL A 143 1.30 14.97 -6.77
CA VAL A 143 2.53 14.29 -7.16
C VAL A 143 2.26 13.01 -7.95
N THR A 144 2.92 12.89 -9.10
CA THR A 144 3.00 11.69 -9.93
C THR A 144 4.44 11.18 -9.97
N LEU A 145 4.68 9.94 -9.53
CA LEU A 145 5.94 9.22 -9.65
C LEU A 145 5.75 8.05 -10.61
N GLY A 146 6.57 7.97 -11.65
CA GLY A 146 6.56 6.85 -12.59
C GLY A 146 7.13 5.57 -11.99
N ASP A 147 7.08 4.49 -12.77
CA ASP A 147 7.59 3.17 -12.36
C ASP A 147 9.06 3.22 -11.96
N PHE A 148 9.49 2.33 -11.06
CA PHE A 148 10.86 2.25 -10.55
C PHE A 148 11.40 3.59 -9.99
N THR A 149 10.54 4.36 -9.33
CA THR A 149 10.98 5.56 -8.60
C THR A 149 11.40 5.17 -7.19
N ILE A 150 12.66 5.47 -6.83
CA ILE A 150 13.18 5.31 -5.48
C ILE A 150 13.22 6.68 -4.80
N VAL A 151 12.50 6.83 -3.71
CA VAL A 151 12.49 8.04 -2.89
C VAL A 151 13.34 7.81 -1.65
N GLY A 152 14.46 8.55 -1.54
CA GLY A 152 15.41 8.48 -0.43
C GLY A 152 14.81 8.92 0.90
N ALA A 153 15.43 8.49 2.00
CA ALA A 153 14.86 8.65 3.34
C ALA A 153 14.77 10.14 3.74
N ASN A 154 13.77 10.48 4.56
CA ASN A 154 13.49 11.86 5.00
C ASN A 154 13.21 12.86 3.88
N SER A 155 12.84 12.40 2.68
CA SER A 155 12.56 13.30 1.55
C SER A 155 11.15 13.89 1.63
N VAL A 156 10.98 15.09 1.10
CA VAL A 156 9.67 15.74 0.90
C VAL A 156 9.45 15.92 -0.59
N VAL A 157 8.53 15.13 -1.14
CA VAL A 157 8.24 15.09 -2.57
C VAL A 157 7.12 16.07 -2.86
N THR A 158 7.50 17.20 -3.48
CA THR A 158 6.59 18.28 -3.89
C THR A 158 6.43 18.37 -5.41
N ASP A 159 7.31 17.71 -6.16
CA ASP A 159 7.38 17.76 -7.62
C ASP A 159 7.21 16.35 -8.21
N SER A 160 6.60 16.28 -9.39
CA SER A 160 6.36 15.02 -10.10
C SER A 160 7.57 14.54 -10.90
N PHE A 161 7.73 13.23 -10.98
CA PHE A 161 8.74 12.52 -11.77
C PHE A 161 8.06 11.40 -12.60
N PRO A 162 7.19 11.76 -13.57
CA PRO A 162 6.31 10.81 -14.25
C PRO A 162 7.06 9.80 -15.13
N GLU A 163 8.26 10.13 -15.60
CA GLU A 163 9.11 9.23 -16.39
C GLU A 163 9.61 8.01 -15.58
N GLY A 164 9.61 8.12 -14.25
CA GLY A 164 10.13 7.07 -13.38
C GLY A 164 11.62 6.80 -13.56
N HIS A 165 12.01 5.55 -13.29
CA HIS A 165 13.36 5.01 -13.45
C HIS A 165 14.41 5.96 -12.87
N CYS A 166 14.22 6.35 -11.62
CA CYS A 166 15.04 7.39 -11.02
C CYS A 166 15.14 7.23 -9.51
N VAL A 167 16.17 7.86 -8.97
CA VAL A 167 16.32 8.06 -7.53
C VAL A 167 16.15 9.54 -7.27
N ILE A 168 15.20 9.88 -6.39
CA ILE A 168 14.98 11.24 -5.90
C ILE A 168 15.24 11.29 -4.40
N ALA A 169 15.79 12.40 -3.90
CA ALA A 169 15.96 12.60 -2.46
C ALA A 169 16.05 14.08 -2.08
N GLY A 170 15.82 14.38 -0.81
CA GLY A 170 15.98 15.73 -0.23
C GLY A 170 14.66 16.40 0.16
N ASN A 171 14.77 17.60 0.72
CA ASN A 171 13.64 18.46 1.06
C ASN A 171 13.90 19.88 0.51
N PRO A 172 13.28 20.27 -0.61
CA PRO A 172 12.41 19.43 -1.46
C PRO A 172 13.20 18.35 -2.21
N ALA A 173 12.53 17.24 -2.57
CA ALA A 173 13.15 16.12 -3.26
C ALA A 173 13.60 16.52 -4.66
N ARG A 174 14.81 16.12 -5.04
CA ARG A 174 15.40 16.39 -6.36
C ARG A 174 15.94 15.11 -6.98
N LEU A 175 16.01 15.10 -8.30
CA LEU A 175 16.63 14.00 -9.05
C LEU A 175 18.10 13.85 -8.63
N ILE A 176 18.46 12.66 -8.15
CA ILE A 176 19.83 12.29 -7.77
C ILE A 176 20.49 11.52 -8.92
N LYS A 177 19.78 10.55 -9.49
CA LYS A 177 20.24 9.81 -10.67
C LYS A 177 19.08 9.17 -11.42
N ARG A 178 19.31 8.88 -12.70
CA ARG A 178 18.46 7.99 -13.48
C ARG A 178 18.94 6.54 -13.31
N LEU A 179 18.00 5.63 -13.32
CA LEU A 179 18.23 4.19 -13.35
C LEU A 179 18.22 3.75 -14.81
N ASP A 180 18.99 2.71 -15.12
CA ASP A 180 18.90 2.04 -16.40
C ASP A 180 17.63 1.16 -16.41
N PRO A 181 16.65 1.42 -17.30
CA PRO A 181 15.45 0.58 -17.39
C PRO A 181 15.77 -0.88 -17.70
N ALA A 182 16.85 -1.16 -18.44
CA ALA A 182 17.24 -2.53 -18.76
C ALA A 182 17.74 -3.32 -17.53
N ALA A 183 18.16 -2.61 -16.48
CA ALA A 183 18.61 -3.21 -15.22
C ALA A 183 17.48 -3.36 -14.18
N CYS A 184 16.26 -2.92 -14.50
CA CYS A 184 15.13 -2.94 -13.59
C CYS A 184 14.40 -4.30 -13.65
N GLU A 185 14.37 -5.02 -12.52
CA GLU A 185 13.75 -6.34 -12.45
C GLU A 185 12.24 -6.26 -12.27
N HIS A 186 11.51 -7.02 -13.08
CA HIS A 186 10.05 -7.15 -13.01
C HIS A 186 9.67 -8.48 -12.37
N TRP A 187 9.90 -8.59 -11.07
CA TRP A 187 9.52 -9.80 -10.36
C TRP A 187 8.00 -9.85 -10.16
N GLN A 188 7.43 -11.04 -10.34
CA GLN A 188 6.01 -11.29 -10.11
C GLN A 188 5.79 -12.65 -9.46
N ARG A 189 4.75 -12.73 -8.63
CA ARG A 189 4.28 -13.97 -8.04
C ARG A 189 3.23 -14.62 -8.92
N GLU A 190 3.17 -15.94 -8.86
CA GLU A 190 2.13 -16.72 -9.53
C GLU A 190 0.73 -16.42 -8.98
N THR A 191 0.60 -16.22 -7.67
CA THR A 191 -0.67 -15.95 -6.98
C THR A 191 -0.60 -14.64 -6.19
N PRO A 192 -0.65 -13.49 -6.86
CA PRO A 192 -0.53 -12.20 -6.21
C PRO A 192 -1.84 -11.78 -5.53
N TYR A 193 -1.70 -10.98 -4.47
CA TYR A 193 -2.82 -10.47 -3.68
C TYR A 193 -2.92 -8.94 -3.75
N VAL A 194 -4.16 -8.44 -3.75
CA VAL A 194 -4.50 -7.03 -3.54
C VAL A 194 -5.16 -6.92 -2.17
N GLY A 195 -4.38 -6.52 -1.17
CA GLY A 195 -4.81 -6.55 0.23
C GLY A 195 -5.18 -7.96 0.67
N TYR A 196 -6.41 -8.16 1.13
CA TYR A 196 -6.92 -9.49 1.55
C TYR A 196 -7.52 -10.33 0.41
N THR A 197 -7.50 -9.84 -0.83
CA THR A 197 -8.20 -10.44 -1.97
C THR A 197 -7.20 -10.95 -3.01
N PRO A 198 -7.30 -12.21 -3.47
CA PRO A 198 -6.49 -12.69 -4.59
C PRO A 198 -6.73 -11.83 -5.83
N LEU A 199 -5.70 -11.59 -6.65
CA LEU A 199 -5.84 -10.79 -7.87
C LEU A 199 -6.91 -11.35 -8.83
N SER A 200 -7.07 -12.67 -8.90
CA SER A 200 -8.12 -13.33 -9.70
C SER A 200 -9.54 -12.95 -9.29
N GLU A 201 -9.73 -12.36 -8.11
CA GLU A 201 -11.02 -11.95 -7.56
C GLU A 201 -11.14 -10.42 -7.41
N ILE A 202 -10.27 -9.65 -8.09
CA ILE A 202 -10.18 -8.19 -7.93
C ILE A 202 -11.50 -7.45 -8.12
N ALA A 203 -12.35 -7.94 -9.04
CA ALA A 203 -13.68 -7.40 -9.31
C ALA A 203 -14.58 -7.32 -8.07
N LYS A 204 -14.34 -8.16 -7.04
CA LYS A 204 -15.11 -8.12 -5.78
C LYS A 204 -14.88 -6.84 -4.98
N LEU A 205 -13.77 -6.12 -5.21
CA LEU A 205 -13.46 -4.89 -4.50
C LEU A 205 -14.21 -3.66 -5.06
N ARG A 206 -14.64 -3.72 -6.32
CA ARG A 206 -15.33 -2.61 -7.00
C ARG A 206 -16.63 -2.25 -6.29
N GLY A 207 -16.76 -1.01 -5.85
CA GLY A 207 -17.93 -0.47 -5.16
C GLY A 207 -18.12 -0.97 -3.72
N THR A 208 -17.42 -2.02 -3.28
CA THR A 208 -17.52 -2.55 -1.91
C THR A 208 -16.41 -1.99 -1.02
N ALA A 209 -15.18 -2.02 -1.52
CA ALA A 209 -13.98 -1.63 -0.81
C ALA A 209 -13.30 -0.44 -1.48
N ILE A 210 -13.37 -0.38 -2.81
CA ILE A 210 -12.79 0.66 -3.65
C ILE A 210 -13.91 1.41 -4.35
N ASP A 211 -13.81 2.73 -4.40
CA ASP A 211 -14.71 3.56 -5.20
C ASP A 211 -14.76 3.07 -6.66
N PRO A 212 -15.95 2.90 -7.27
CA PRO A 212 -16.05 2.31 -8.60
C PRO A 212 -15.41 3.16 -9.69
N VAL A 213 -15.40 4.48 -9.57
CA VAL A 213 -14.77 5.37 -10.56
C VAL A 213 -13.26 5.15 -10.52
N LEU A 214 -12.66 5.20 -9.32
CA LEU A 214 -11.23 4.98 -9.17
C LEU A 214 -10.81 3.53 -9.48
N PHE A 215 -11.67 2.56 -9.16
CA PHE A 215 -11.45 1.16 -9.54
C PHE A 215 -11.33 1.03 -11.05
N ASP A 216 -12.30 1.57 -11.80
CA ASP A 216 -12.36 1.41 -13.26
C ASP A 216 -11.18 2.08 -13.97
N ARG A 217 -10.59 3.13 -13.38
CA ARG A 217 -9.38 3.76 -13.91
C ARG A 217 -8.15 2.85 -13.95
N ILE A 218 -8.06 1.91 -13.03
CA ILE A 218 -6.91 0.98 -12.93
C ILE A 218 -7.28 -0.40 -13.48
N TRP A 219 -8.49 -0.87 -13.18
CA TRP A 219 -8.92 -2.25 -13.40
C TRP A 219 -10.09 -2.38 -14.38
N GLY A 220 -10.65 -1.28 -14.89
CA GLY A 220 -11.85 -1.30 -15.75
C GLY A 220 -11.60 -1.80 -17.18
N ALA A 221 -10.34 -1.94 -17.59
CA ALA A 221 -9.95 -2.53 -18.87
C ALA A 221 -9.66 -4.05 -18.77
N VAL A 222 -9.86 -4.66 -17.60
CA VAL A 222 -9.63 -6.10 -17.34
C VAL A 222 -10.89 -6.91 -17.60
#